data_AF-A0A2H9TNI3-F1
#
_entry.id   AF-A0A2H9TNI3-F1
#
_cell.length_a   1.000
_cell.length_b   1.000
_cell.length_c   1.000
_cell.angle_alpha   90.00
_cell.angle_beta   90.00
_cell.angle_gamma   90.00
#
_symmetry.space_group_name_H-M   'P 1'
#
loop_
_entity.id
_entity.type
_entity.pdbx_description
1 polymer ?
#
loop_
_entity_poly.entity_id
_entity_poly.type
_entity_poly.pdbx_seq_one_letter_code
_entity_poly.pdbx_strand_id
1 'polypeptide(L)'
;MISSPLTRRPTKAYGPFESNLLGHCHPKILKALTEQASRLTLSSRAFYNDMFGRYAKFVTEYFGYEMVLPMNTGAEGVETALKLARKWGYLKKGIPSNEAIILGFAGNFHGRTFGAISLSTDPESRDGFGPYLPGVGAICGDNSTALAYNDAAQLEAVLERHGPKVAAIIIEPIQGEAGINVPDEGYLKKCFELCKKHNVLFIADEIQTGLGRTGKLLAVDHEDIRPDVLILGKALSGGVYPVSAILADRDIMLCIQPGEHGSTYGGNPIACAVAIAALEVLRDEKLAERAEVLGERLRRGLRNLNTPLLTTGNNLKSPSLIPSPWQGTAECDCSRQCSTEWEKGLAYLSPPQTIRHPNQTHSRQYHPSGLPS
;
A
#
# COMPACT_ATOMS: atom_id res chain seq x y z
N MET A 1 19.03 -10.92 -40.83
CA MET A 1 19.21 -11.77 -39.64
C MET A 1 20.22 -11.10 -38.72
N ILE A 2 19.74 -10.29 -37.78
CA ILE A 2 20.58 -9.68 -36.74
C ILE A 2 20.03 -10.21 -35.42
N SER A 3 20.85 -11.03 -34.75
CA SER A 3 20.60 -11.62 -33.45
C SER A 3 20.55 -10.52 -32.38
N SER A 4 19.39 -10.39 -31.72
CA SER A 4 19.26 -9.55 -30.52
C SER A 4 19.89 -10.24 -29.30
N PRO A 5 20.74 -9.57 -28.51
CA PRO A 5 21.28 -10.13 -27.27
C PRO A 5 20.23 -10.02 -26.16
N LEU A 6 19.43 -11.08 -26.00
CA LEU A 6 18.48 -11.29 -24.88
C LEU A 6 19.16 -11.56 -23.52
N THR A 7 20.42 -11.18 -23.32
CA THR A 7 21.22 -11.58 -22.14
C THR A 7 21.53 -10.47 -21.15
N ARG A 8 20.98 -9.26 -21.30
CA ARG A 8 21.09 -8.24 -20.23
C ARG A 8 20.00 -8.48 -19.18
N ARG A 9 20.37 -9.06 -18.03
CA ARG A 9 19.51 -9.06 -16.84
C ARG A 9 19.34 -7.62 -16.36
N PRO A 10 18.15 -7.00 -16.43
CA PRO A 10 17.93 -5.69 -15.84
C PRO A 10 18.26 -5.76 -14.34
N THR A 11 18.83 -4.67 -13.81
CA THR A 11 19.13 -4.57 -12.38
C THR A 11 17.82 -4.71 -11.60
N LYS A 12 17.82 -5.56 -10.56
CA LYS A 12 16.65 -5.81 -9.70
C LYS A 12 16.26 -4.62 -8.81
N ALA A 13 16.77 -3.42 -9.10
CA ALA A 13 16.64 -2.24 -8.25
C ALA A 13 15.24 -1.61 -8.31
N TYR A 14 14.52 -1.83 -9.41
CA TYR A 14 13.14 -1.40 -9.60
C TYR A 14 12.23 -2.63 -9.62
N GLY A 15 11.56 -2.91 -8.50
CA GLY A 15 10.39 -3.79 -8.54
C GLY A 15 9.26 -3.14 -9.33
N PRO A 16 8.36 -3.88 -9.98
CA PRO A 16 7.18 -3.31 -10.63
C PRO A 16 6.27 -2.67 -9.57
N PHE A 17 6.34 -1.34 -9.44
CA PHE A 17 5.51 -0.50 -8.56
C PHE A 17 5.37 -1.10 -7.14
N GLU A 18 6.52 -1.28 -6.47
CA GLU A 18 6.68 -1.74 -5.06
C GLU A 18 6.11 -3.12 -4.70
N SER A 19 5.51 -3.87 -5.64
CA SER A 19 4.86 -5.16 -5.38
C SER A 19 5.83 -6.32 -5.11
N ASN A 20 7.06 -6.27 -5.60
CA ASN A 20 8.06 -7.34 -5.47
C ASN A 20 9.00 -7.15 -4.27
N LEU A 21 8.44 -6.81 -3.12
CA LEU A 21 9.21 -6.67 -1.88
C LEU A 21 9.99 -7.94 -1.52
N LEU A 22 9.35 -9.09 -1.71
CA LEU A 22 9.86 -10.43 -1.40
C LEU A 22 10.82 -10.95 -2.50
N GLY A 23 11.09 -10.15 -3.54
CA GLY A 23 11.83 -10.54 -4.72
C GLY A 23 11.02 -11.37 -5.70
N HIS A 24 11.46 -11.36 -6.96
CA HIS A 24 10.78 -12.09 -8.03
C HIS A 24 10.81 -13.60 -7.80
N CYS A 25 9.67 -14.24 -8.04
CA CYS A 25 9.56 -15.70 -8.11
C CYS A 25 10.02 -16.39 -6.82
N HIS A 26 9.66 -15.84 -5.65
CA HIS A 26 10.04 -16.43 -4.37
C HIS A 26 9.57 -17.90 -4.30
N PRO A 27 10.47 -18.89 -4.07
CA PRO A 27 10.16 -20.30 -4.26
C PRO A 27 9.02 -20.80 -3.37
N LYS A 28 8.92 -20.30 -2.13
CA LYS A 28 7.81 -20.64 -1.21
C LYS A 28 6.46 -20.14 -1.74
N ILE A 29 6.43 -18.95 -2.34
CA ILE A 29 5.20 -18.33 -2.85
C ILE A 29 4.76 -18.98 -4.16
N LEU A 30 5.71 -19.22 -5.07
CA LEU A 30 5.43 -19.94 -6.32
C LEU A 30 4.95 -21.36 -6.06
N LYS A 31 5.54 -22.07 -5.08
CA LYS A 31 5.07 -23.39 -4.69
C LYS A 31 3.60 -23.34 -4.24
N ALA A 32 3.25 -22.38 -3.36
CA ALA A 32 1.86 -22.20 -2.91
C ALA A 32 0.90 -21.88 -4.06
N LEU A 33 1.31 -21.03 -5.02
CA LEU A 33 0.55 -20.75 -6.24
C LEU A 33 0.29 -22.03 -7.03
N THR A 34 1.35 -22.78 -7.37
CA THR A 34 1.26 -23.97 -8.22
C THR A 34 0.43 -25.07 -7.56
N GLU A 35 0.69 -25.37 -6.28
CA GLU A 35 -0.06 -26.40 -5.55
C GLU A 35 -1.54 -26.08 -5.46
N GLN A 36 -1.90 -24.81 -5.18
CA GLN A 36 -3.30 -24.41 -5.11
C GLN A 36 -3.97 -24.38 -6.48
N ALA A 37 -3.29 -23.88 -7.51
CA ALA A 37 -3.81 -23.84 -8.89
C ALA A 37 -4.05 -25.25 -9.46
N SER A 38 -3.23 -26.25 -9.09
CA SER A 38 -3.43 -27.65 -9.45
C SER A 38 -4.61 -28.32 -8.71
N ARG A 39 -5.16 -27.69 -7.68
CA ARG A 39 -6.31 -28.20 -6.90
C ARG A 39 -7.60 -27.48 -7.23
N LEU A 40 -7.63 -26.16 -7.06
CA LEU A 40 -8.81 -25.33 -7.26
C LEU A 40 -8.41 -23.86 -7.45
N THR A 41 -8.77 -23.31 -8.61
CA THR A 41 -8.45 -21.92 -8.98
C THR A 41 -9.45 -20.92 -8.41
N LEU A 42 -10.75 -21.19 -8.61
CA LEU A 42 -11.87 -20.34 -8.20
C LEU A 42 -13.04 -21.21 -7.77
N SER A 43 -13.72 -20.84 -6.69
CA SER A 43 -15.01 -21.39 -6.29
C SER A 43 -16.08 -20.30 -6.38
N SER A 44 -17.33 -20.68 -6.68
CA SER A 44 -18.45 -19.76 -6.46
C SER A 44 -18.50 -19.35 -4.99
N ARG A 45 -18.76 -18.06 -4.73
CA ARG A 45 -18.89 -17.51 -3.37
C ARG A 45 -20.15 -18.01 -2.64
N ALA A 46 -21.04 -18.72 -3.34
CA ALA A 46 -22.16 -19.43 -2.73
C ALA A 46 -21.72 -20.68 -1.96
N PHE A 47 -20.49 -21.15 -2.17
CA PHE A 47 -19.94 -22.32 -1.48
C PHE A 47 -18.72 -21.94 -0.63
N TYR A 48 -18.53 -22.67 0.45
CA TYR A 48 -17.29 -22.59 1.22
C TYR A 48 -16.13 -23.21 0.45
N ASN A 49 -14.95 -22.60 0.56
CA ASN A 49 -13.68 -23.21 0.18
C ASN A 49 -12.77 -23.31 1.42
N ASP A 50 -11.90 -24.32 1.42
CA ASP A 50 -11.03 -24.64 2.56
C ASP A 50 -9.94 -23.58 2.82
N MET A 51 -9.58 -22.80 1.79
CA MET A 51 -8.51 -21.82 1.86
C MET A 51 -8.94 -20.47 2.45
N PHE A 52 -10.16 -20.00 2.15
CA PHE A 52 -10.62 -18.70 2.62
C PHE A 52 -10.70 -18.63 4.15
N GLY A 53 -11.26 -19.64 4.81
CA GLY A 53 -11.32 -19.67 6.28
C GLY A 53 -9.94 -19.68 6.94
N ARG A 54 -8.97 -20.38 6.35
CA ARG A 54 -7.57 -20.40 6.81
C ARG A 54 -6.90 -19.04 6.64
N TYR A 55 -7.08 -18.42 5.48
CA TYR A 55 -6.57 -17.08 5.20
C TYR A 55 -7.19 -16.04 6.12
N ALA A 56 -8.51 -16.04 6.26
CA ALA A 56 -9.23 -15.11 7.11
C ALA A 56 -8.74 -15.19 8.55
N LYS A 57 -8.61 -16.40 9.12
CA LYS A 57 -8.03 -16.60 10.46
C LYS A 57 -6.59 -16.10 10.54
N PHE A 58 -5.73 -16.53 9.61
CA PHE A 58 -4.32 -16.17 9.63
C PHE A 58 -4.12 -14.65 9.59
N VAL A 59 -4.76 -13.96 8.64
CA VAL A 59 -4.53 -12.53 8.40
C VAL A 59 -5.12 -11.67 9.53
N THR A 60 -6.27 -12.07 10.09
CA THR A 60 -6.89 -11.38 11.24
C THR A 60 -6.03 -11.52 12.50
N GLU A 61 -5.53 -12.71 12.80
CA GLU A 61 -4.61 -12.93 13.92
C GLU A 61 -3.26 -12.21 13.71
N TYR A 62 -2.75 -12.20 12.47
CA TYR A 62 -1.44 -11.62 12.15
C TYR A 62 -1.41 -10.09 12.27
N PHE A 63 -2.50 -9.41 11.92
CA PHE A 63 -2.61 -7.94 12.00
C PHE A 63 -3.45 -7.46 13.20
N GLY A 64 -4.03 -8.37 13.99
CA GLY A 64 -4.79 -8.04 15.20
C GLY A 64 -6.14 -7.39 14.94
N TYR A 65 -6.91 -7.90 13.98
CA TYR A 65 -8.29 -7.45 13.66
C TYR A 65 -9.30 -8.58 13.82
N GLU A 66 -10.57 -8.28 14.00
CA GLU A 66 -11.58 -9.35 14.11
C GLU A 66 -12.01 -9.92 12.75
N MET A 67 -12.00 -9.12 11.69
CA MET A 67 -12.51 -9.52 10.38
C MET A 67 -11.67 -8.98 9.21
N VAL A 68 -11.75 -9.68 8.07
CA VAL A 68 -11.14 -9.28 6.81
C VAL A 68 -12.15 -9.42 5.66
N LEU A 69 -12.11 -8.47 4.73
CA LEU A 69 -12.80 -8.54 3.46
C LEU A 69 -11.77 -8.42 2.33
N PRO A 70 -11.35 -9.53 1.67
CA PRO A 70 -10.36 -9.45 0.61
C PRO A 70 -10.96 -9.03 -0.74
N MET A 71 -10.15 -8.29 -1.49
CA MET A 71 -10.40 -7.92 -2.89
C MET A 71 -9.16 -8.28 -3.73
N ASN A 72 -9.07 -7.79 -4.97
CA ASN A 72 -7.98 -8.16 -5.89
C ASN A 72 -6.94 -7.04 -6.01
N THR A 73 -7.38 -5.78 -5.98
CA THR A 73 -6.50 -4.63 -6.19
C THR A 73 -6.57 -3.65 -5.02
N GLY A 74 -5.53 -2.81 -4.89
CA GLY A 74 -5.53 -1.72 -3.94
C GLY A 74 -6.72 -0.76 -4.15
N ALA A 75 -7.03 -0.42 -5.41
CA ALA A 75 -8.16 0.44 -5.74
C ALA A 75 -9.50 -0.16 -5.29
N GLU A 76 -9.74 -1.47 -5.49
CA GLU A 76 -10.93 -2.13 -4.92
C GLU A 76 -10.95 -2.06 -3.38
N GLY A 77 -9.78 -2.11 -2.74
CA GLY A 77 -9.69 -1.98 -1.29
C GLY A 77 -10.04 -0.58 -0.79
N VAL A 78 -9.63 0.46 -1.51
CA VAL A 78 -10.05 1.84 -1.25
C VAL A 78 -11.56 1.98 -1.45
N GLU A 79 -12.12 1.51 -2.56
CA GLU A 79 -13.58 1.54 -2.79
C GLU A 79 -14.34 0.81 -1.67
N THR A 80 -13.80 -0.32 -1.20
CA THR A 80 -14.34 -1.07 -0.07
C THR A 80 -14.35 -0.24 1.21
N ALA A 81 -13.21 0.38 1.55
CA ALA A 81 -13.08 1.21 2.73
C ALA A 81 -13.99 2.45 2.68
N LEU A 82 -14.14 3.08 1.51
CA LEU A 82 -15.08 4.20 1.31
C LEU A 82 -16.53 3.80 1.54
N LYS A 83 -16.96 2.65 0.99
CA LYS A 83 -18.31 2.11 1.24
C LYS A 83 -18.50 1.77 2.71
N LEU A 84 -17.51 1.13 3.32
CA LEU A 84 -17.54 0.71 4.71
C LEU A 84 -17.68 1.92 5.65
N ALA A 85 -16.88 2.96 5.44
CA ALA A 85 -16.92 4.21 6.19
C ALA A 85 -18.28 4.90 6.09
N ARG A 86 -18.82 5.09 4.88
CA ARG A 86 -20.16 5.69 4.71
C ARG A 86 -21.22 4.88 5.45
N LYS A 87 -21.20 3.56 5.29
CA LYS A 87 -22.22 2.71 5.88
C LYS A 87 -22.15 2.68 7.40
N TRP A 88 -20.94 2.64 7.97
CA TRP A 88 -20.73 2.84 9.40
C TRP A 88 -21.20 4.23 9.85
N GLY A 89 -20.89 5.27 9.07
CA GLY A 89 -21.32 6.64 9.32
C GLY A 89 -22.84 6.76 9.45
N TYR A 90 -23.59 6.13 8.56
CA TYR A 90 -25.05 6.14 8.61
C TYR A 90 -25.62 5.24 9.71
N LEU A 91 -25.12 4.01 9.85
CA LEU A 91 -25.73 2.99 10.72
C LEU A 91 -25.29 3.04 12.18
N LYS A 92 -24.06 3.51 12.45
CA LYS A 92 -23.44 3.48 13.78
C LYS A 92 -23.24 4.87 14.34
N LYS A 93 -22.68 5.78 13.54
CA LYS A 93 -22.48 7.17 13.96
C LYS A 93 -23.77 8.01 13.91
N GLY A 94 -24.73 7.63 13.05
CA GLY A 94 -26.01 8.32 12.91
C GLY A 94 -25.97 9.55 12.01
N ILE A 95 -25.02 9.61 11.07
CA ILE A 95 -24.98 10.67 10.06
C ILE A 95 -26.24 10.57 9.18
N PRO A 96 -26.93 11.68 8.86
CA PRO A 96 -28.05 11.64 7.94
C PRO A 96 -27.70 11.03 6.58
N SER A 97 -28.69 10.37 5.96
CA SER A 97 -28.50 9.71 4.67
C SER A 97 -27.92 10.66 3.63
N ASN A 98 -26.92 10.19 2.89
CA ASN A 98 -26.21 10.95 1.84
C ASN A 98 -25.41 12.17 2.32
N GLU A 99 -25.24 12.37 3.64
CA GLU A 99 -24.48 13.51 4.19
C GLU A 99 -23.11 13.13 4.76
N ALA A 100 -22.72 11.85 4.70
CA ALA A 100 -21.42 11.38 5.20
C ALA A 100 -20.25 11.92 4.38
N ILE A 101 -19.29 12.49 5.10
CA ILE A 101 -18.05 13.03 4.58
C ILE A 101 -16.91 12.04 4.82
N ILE A 102 -16.06 11.82 3.81
CA ILE A 102 -14.80 11.10 3.93
C ILE A 102 -13.67 12.03 3.46
N LEU A 103 -12.73 12.30 4.34
CA LEU A 103 -11.65 13.24 4.11
C LEU A 103 -10.39 12.51 3.61
N GLY A 104 -9.80 13.01 2.53
CA GLY A 104 -8.43 12.71 2.11
C GLY A 104 -7.51 13.92 2.28
N PHE A 105 -6.24 13.77 1.92
CA PHE A 105 -5.22 14.83 2.03
C PHE A 105 -4.63 15.18 0.67
N ALA A 106 -4.26 16.42 0.45
CA ALA A 106 -3.65 16.88 -0.79
C ALA A 106 -2.39 16.06 -1.11
N GLY A 107 -2.22 15.73 -2.39
CA GLY A 107 -1.13 14.87 -2.87
C GLY A 107 -1.39 13.36 -2.74
N ASN A 108 -2.54 12.92 -2.22
CA ASN A 108 -2.84 11.49 -2.07
C ASN A 108 -2.85 10.72 -3.40
N PHE A 109 -2.55 9.43 -3.30
CA PHE A 109 -2.81 8.44 -4.34
C PHE A 109 -3.48 7.18 -3.77
N HIS A 110 -4.81 7.15 -3.85
CA HIS A 110 -5.63 6.01 -3.42
C HIS A 110 -6.09 5.12 -4.58
N GLY A 111 -5.48 5.27 -5.77
CA GLY A 111 -5.84 4.55 -6.98
C GLY A 111 -6.64 5.39 -7.99
N ARG A 112 -7.20 4.71 -9.00
CA ARG A 112 -7.75 5.36 -10.21
C ARG A 112 -9.21 5.04 -10.52
N THR A 113 -9.94 4.46 -9.56
CA THR A 113 -11.39 4.25 -9.66
C THR A 113 -12.13 5.54 -9.27
N PHE A 114 -13.41 5.69 -9.64
CA PHE A 114 -14.17 6.93 -9.39
C PHE A 114 -14.18 7.37 -7.92
N GLY A 115 -14.27 6.44 -6.96
CA GLY A 115 -14.20 6.77 -5.55
C GLY A 115 -12.81 7.22 -5.13
N ALA A 116 -11.77 6.52 -5.59
CA ALA A 116 -10.38 6.91 -5.34
C ALA A 116 -10.02 8.29 -5.92
N ILE A 117 -10.35 8.55 -7.19
CA ILE A 117 -10.04 9.86 -7.83
C ILE A 117 -10.92 11.00 -7.28
N SER A 118 -12.00 10.68 -6.59
CA SER A 118 -12.77 11.68 -5.82
C SER A 118 -11.94 12.27 -4.67
N LEU A 119 -11.00 11.51 -4.11
CA LEU A 119 -10.05 11.97 -3.08
C LEU A 119 -8.88 12.78 -3.69
N SER A 120 -8.47 12.45 -4.91
CA SER A 120 -7.26 13.00 -5.53
C SER A 120 -7.30 14.53 -5.68
N THR A 121 -6.14 15.16 -5.53
CA THR A 121 -5.88 16.56 -5.91
C THR A 121 -4.93 16.67 -7.10
N ASP A 122 -4.47 15.55 -7.66
CA ASP A 122 -3.60 15.51 -8.83
C ASP A 122 -4.44 15.66 -10.13
N PRO A 123 -4.23 16.74 -10.92
CA PRO A 123 -4.94 16.96 -12.17
C PRO A 123 -4.79 15.79 -13.17
N GLU A 124 -3.62 15.16 -13.26
CA GLU A 124 -3.39 14.05 -14.22
C GLU A 124 -4.26 12.83 -13.89
N SER A 125 -4.46 12.56 -12.61
CA SER A 125 -5.28 11.44 -12.14
C SER A 125 -6.77 11.76 -12.06
N ARG A 126 -7.17 13.04 -12.13
CA ARG A 126 -8.53 13.50 -11.80
C ARG A 126 -9.26 14.20 -12.95
N ASP A 127 -8.60 15.09 -13.70
CA ASP A 127 -9.27 15.98 -14.65
C ASP A 127 -9.96 15.23 -15.79
N GLY A 128 -11.12 15.76 -16.22
CA GLY A 128 -11.91 15.17 -17.31
C GLY A 128 -12.81 13.98 -16.91
N PHE A 129 -12.82 13.56 -15.64
CA PHE A 129 -13.61 12.42 -15.15
C PHE A 129 -14.82 12.81 -14.27
N GLY A 130 -15.14 14.09 -14.11
CA GLY A 130 -16.25 14.54 -13.26
C GLY A 130 -17.66 14.14 -13.77
N PRO A 131 -18.71 14.22 -12.90
CA PRO A 131 -18.68 14.66 -11.50
C PRO A 131 -18.17 13.58 -10.52
N TYR A 132 -17.52 14.02 -9.44
CA TYR A 132 -16.95 13.15 -8.40
C TYR A 132 -17.95 12.81 -7.29
N LEU A 133 -17.61 11.84 -6.44
CA LEU A 133 -18.49 11.41 -5.34
C LEU A 133 -18.73 12.56 -4.34
N PRO A 134 -20.00 12.92 -4.08
CA PRO A 134 -20.33 13.95 -3.08
C PRO A 134 -19.82 13.59 -1.69
N GLY A 135 -19.22 14.56 -0.99
CA GLY A 135 -18.70 14.37 0.36
C GLY A 135 -17.44 13.50 0.44
N VAL A 136 -16.78 13.17 -0.67
CA VAL A 136 -15.49 12.46 -0.67
C VAL A 136 -14.46 13.35 -1.32
N GLY A 137 -13.40 13.70 -0.60
CA GLY A 137 -12.38 14.59 -1.13
C GLY A 137 -11.40 15.13 -0.11
N ALA A 138 -10.40 15.86 -0.59
CA ALA A 138 -9.51 16.66 0.25
C ALA A 138 -10.09 18.04 0.60
N ILE A 139 -11.21 18.44 -0.02
CA ILE A 139 -11.91 19.69 0.25
C ILE A 139 -13.23 19.36 0.96
N CYS A 140 -13.50 20.02 2.09
CA CYS A 140 -14.67 19.76 2.91
C CYS A 140 -15.49 21.04 3.14
N GLY A 141 -16.81 20.95 2.92
CA GLY A 141 -17.74 22.01 3.28
C GLY A 141 -17.44 23.35 2.60
N ASP A 142 -17.26 24.39 3.42
CA ASP A 142 -16.97 25.76 3.00
C ASP A 142 -15.47 26.07 2.87
N ASN A 143 -14.60 25.07 3.05
CA ASN A 143 -13.17 25.26 2.88
C ASN A 143 -12.84 25.61 1.43
N SER A 144 -12.05 26.67 1.27
CA SER A 144 -11.53 27.10 -0.04
C SER A 144 -10.30 26.30 -0.48
N THR A 145 -9.67 25.54 0.43
CA THR A 145 -8.43 24.81 0.18
C THR A 145 -8.56 23.33 0.55
N ALA A 146 -7.75 22.51 -0.13
CA ALA A 146 -7.59 21.12 0.23
C ALA A 146 -6.87 20.99 1.59
N LEU A 147 -7.19 19.93 2.32
CA LEU A 147 -6.49 19.52 3.53
C LEU A 147 -5.04 19.18 3.18
N ALA A 148 -4.09 19.92 3.74
CA ALA A 148 -2.67 19.67 3.55
C ALA A 148 -2.24 18.41 4.31
N TYR A 149 -1.44 17.58 3.64
CA TYR A 149 -0.74 16.50 4.33
C TYR A 149 0.28 17.11 5.32
N ASN A 150 0.47 16.45 6.46
CA ASN A 150 1.32 16.93 7.56
C ASN A 150 0.84 18.22 8.26
N ASP A 151 -0.44 18.59 8.13
CA ASP A 151 -1.07 19.69 8.89
C ASP A 151 -2.23 19.18 9.78
N ALA A 152 -1.90 18.73 10.99
CA ALA A 152 -2.90 18.22 11.93
C ALA A 152 -3.82 19.33 12.50
N ALA A 153 -3.37 20.59 12.52
CA ALA A 153 -4.16 21.71 13.03
C ALA A 153 -5.30 22.03 12.06
N GLN A 154 -5.05 21.96 10.75
CA GLN A 154 -6.10 22.10 9.75
C GLN A 154 -7.13 20.97 9.84
N LEU A 155 -6.67 19.72 10.06
CA LEU A 155 -7.59 18.60 10.29
C LEU A 155 -8.44 18.82 11.55
N GLU A 156 -7.84 19.25 12.66
CA GLU A 156 -8.57 19.56 13.91
C GLU A 156 -9.65 20.61 13.66
N ALA A 157 -9.33 21.72 12.98
CA ALA A 157 -10.31 22.76 12.66
C ALA A 157 -11.50 22.25 11.82
N VAL A 158 -11.23 21.35 10.86
CA VAL A 158 -12.29 20.72 10.05
C VAL A 158 -13.16 19.78 10.87
N LEU A 159 -12.55 18.98 11.75
CA LEU A 159 -13.29 18.05 12.61
C LEU A 159 -14.10 18.77 13.70
N GLU A 160 -13.63 19.90 14.22
CA GLU A 160 -14.43 20.74 15.12
C GLU A 160 -15.67 21.30 14.43
N ARG A 161 -15.56 21.72 13.16
CA ARG A 161 -16.68 22.31 12.41
C ARG A 161 -17.64 21.28 11.82
N HIS A 162 -17.11 20.20 11.25
CA HIS A 162 -17.86 19.24 10.43
C HIS A 162 -17.89 17.82 11.00
N GLY A 163 -17.20 17.57 12.12
CA GLY A 163 -17.05 16.25 12.74
C GLY A 163 -18.34 15.43 12.88
N PRO A 164 -19.51 16.00 13.22
CA PRO A 164 -20.76 15.25 13.25
C PRO A 164 -21.14 14.56 11.94
N LYS A 165 -20.68 15.08 10.78
CA LYS A 165 -20.93 14.52 9.44
C LYS A 165 -19.73 13.77 8.85
N VAL A 166 -18.55 13.85 9.46
CA VAL A 166 -17.36 13.12 8.98
C VAL A 166 -17.43 11.67 9.43
N ALA A 167 -17.50 10.74 8.49
CA ALA A 167 -17.50 9.31 8.78
C ALA A 167 -16.09 8.77 8.97
N ALA A 168 -15.15 9.22 8.14
CA ALA A 168 -13.76 8.75 8.17
C ALA A 168 -12.78 9.80 7.64
N ILE A 169 -11.51 9.62 8.02
CA ILE A 169 -10.39 10.08 7.20
C ILE A 169 -9.72 8.87 6.55
N ILE A 170 -9.15 9.04 5.37
CA ILE A 170 -8.28 8.08 4.71
C ILE A 170 -6.92 8.73 4.45
N ILE A 171 -5.86 8.04 4.87
CA ILE A 171 -4.50 8.57 4.84
C ILE A 171 -3.49 7.49 4.48
N GLU A 172 -2.54 7.84 3.60
CA GLU A 172 -1.29 7.09 3.43
C GLU A 172 -0.34 7.47 4.59
N PRO A 173 0.19 6.53 5.39
CA PRO A 173 1.16 6.86 6.44
C PRO A 173 2.41 7.59 5.94
N ILE A 174 2.78 7.33 4.69
CA ILE A 174 3.79 8.06 3.91
C ILE A 174 3.24 8.13 2.49
N GLN A 175 3.03 9.33 1.93
CA GLN A 175 2.51 9.46 0.57
C GLN A 175 3.59 9.09 -0.44
N GLY A 176 3.38 8.02 -1.22
CA GLY A 176 4.44 7.54 -2.11
C GLY A 176 4.50 8.28 -3.43
N GLU A 177 3.41 8.23 -4.21
CA GLU A 177 3.34 8.84 -5.55
C GLU A 177 3.50 10.37 -5.52
N ALA A 178 3.31 10.98 -4.34
CA ALA A 178 3.42 12.42 -4.10
C ALA A 178 4.85 12.95 -3.98
N GLY A 179 5.88 12.09 -4.04
CA GLY A 179 7.24 12.52 -3.69
C GLY A 179 7.95 11.70 -2.62
N ILE A 180 7.35 10.61 -2.12
CA ILE A 180 7.75 9.96 -0.86
C ILE A 180 7.72 10.97 0.29
N ASN A 181 6.56 11.54 0.58
CA ASN A 181 6.40 12.55 1.63
C ASN A 181 6.29 11.87 3.00
N VAL A 182 7.40 11.86 3.72
CA VAL A 182 7.47 11.35 5.10
C VAL A 182 6.91 12.44 6.02
N PRO A 183 5.89 12.14 6.84
CA PRO A 183 5.33 13.14 7.75
C PRO A 183 6.28 13.45 8.90
N ASP A 184 6.02 14.54 9.61
CA ASP A 184 6.70 14.84 10.86
C ASP A 184 6.30 13.85 11.96
N GLU A 185 7.22 13.62 12.90
CA GLU A 185 6.99 12.73 14.04
C GLU A 185 5.76 13.16 14.84
N GLY A 186 4.85 12.21 15.08
CA GLY A 186 3.63 12.43 15.86
C GLY A 186 2.46 12.99 15.06
N TYR A 187 2.65 13.31 13.77
CA TYR A 187 1.55 13.75 12.91
C TYR A 187 0.46 12.69 12.78
N LEU A 188 0.84 11.43 12.49
CA LEU A 188 -0.14 10.35 12.33
C LEU A 188 -0.86 10.08 13.64
N LYS A 189 -0.15 10.11 14.77
CA LYS A 189 -0.69 9.91 16.12
C LYS A 189 -1.70 10.99 16.44
N LYS A 190 -1.38 12.26 16.14
CA LYS A 190 -2.29 13.37 16.35
C LYS A 190 -3.56 13.23 15.48
N CYS A 191 -3.43 12.87 14.21
CA CYS A 191 -4.58 12.59 13.33
C CYS A 191 -5.45 11.45 13.87
N PHE A 192 -4.83 10.37 14.38
CA PHE A 192 -5.54 9.25 15.00
C PHE A 192 -6.29 9.67 16.27
N GLU A 193 -5.65 10.42 17.16
CA GLU A 193 -6.27 10.95 18.38
C GLU A 193 -7.45 11.89 18.08
N LEU A 194 -7.31 12.74 17.06
CA LEU A 194 -8.41 13.57 16.57
C LEU A 194 -9.58 12.73 16.06
N CYS A 195 -9.30 11.66 15.31
CA CYS A 195 -10.34 10.74 14.86
C CYS A 195 -11.09 10.10 16.05
N LYS A 196 -10.37 9.65 17.08
CA LYS A 196 -10.97 9.13 18.31
C LYS A 196 -11.82 10.17 19.04
N LYS A 197 -11.30 11.39 19.22
CA LYS A 197 -12.00 12.51 19.87
C LYS A 197 -13.35 12.81 19.20
N HIS A 198 -13.40 12.78 17.87
CA HIS A 198 -14.59 13.15 17.09
C HIS A 198 -15.45 11.96 16.66
N ASN A 199 -15.17 10.75 17.15
CA ASN A 199 -15.80 9.50 16.72
C ASN A 199 -15.81 9.39 15.17
N VAL A 200 -14.63 9.48 14.57
CA VAL A 200 -14.37 9.37 13.13
C VAL A 200 -13.49 8.16 12.91
N LEU A 201 -13.74 7.37 11.87
CA LEU A 201 -12.88 6.24 11.55
C LEU A 201 -11.53 6.72 10.99
N PHE A 202 -10.44 6.18 11.51
CA PHE A 202 -9.11 6.35 10.94
C PHE A 202 -8.81 5.19 9.99
N ILE A 203 -8.75 5.48 8.68
CA ILE A 203 -8.43 4.49 7.64
C ILE A 203 -6.98 4.68 7.22
N ALA A 204 -6.15 3.66 7.43
CA ALA A 204 -4.77 3.64 6.94
C ALA A 204 -4.71 2.93 5.58
N ASP A 205 -4.32 3.67 4.55
CA ASP A 205 -3.94 3.10 3.26
C ASP A 205 -2.47 2.67 3.31
N GLU A 206 -2.26 1.40 3.63
CA GLU A 206 -0.94 0.78 3.74
C GLU A 206 -0.64 -0.09 2.51
N ILE A 207 -1.30 0.19 1.37
CA ILE A 207 -1.09 -0.56 0.12
C ILE A 207 0.39 -0.51 -0.30
N GLN A 208 1.05 0.65 -0.16
CA GLN A 208 2.45 0.84 -0.54
C GLN A 208 3.41 0.79 0.66
N THR A 209 3.02 1.34 1.80
CA THR A 209 3.87 1.52 2.98
C THR A 209 3.91 0.30 3.91
N GLY A 210 2.91 -0.58 3.81
CA GLY A 210 2.78 -1.71 4.70
C GLY A 210 3.73 -2.85 4.37
N LEU A 211 3.53 -3.95 5.09
CA LEU A 211 4.18 -5.24 4.86
C LEU A 211 5.70 -5.18 4.93
N GLY A 212 6.26 -4.48 5.93
CA GLY A 212 7.70 -4.46 6.13
C GLY A 212 8.43 -3.36 5.36
N ARG A 213 7.77 -2.65 4.43
CA ARG A 213 8.43 -1.71 3.51
C ARG A 213 9.21 -0.63 4.25
N THR A 214 8.64 -0.11 5.34
CA THR A 214 9.15 1.02 6.12
C THR A 214 10.03 0.62 7.31
N GLY A 215 10.49 -0.65 7.39
CA GLY A 215 11.27 -1.12 8.55
C GLY A 215 10.44 -1.68 9.71
N LYS A 216 9.12 -1.49 9.66
CA LYS A 216 8.12 -2.09 10.56
C LYS A 216 7.11 -2.89 9.75
N LEU A 217 6.31 -3.74 10.42
CA LEU A 217 5.31 -4.54 9.72
C LEU A 217 4.31 -3.65 9.00
N LEU A 218 3.76 -2.65 9.69
CA LEU A 218 2.97 -1.56 9.13
C LEU A 218 3.70 -0.24 9.40
N ALA A 219 3.53 0.76 8.54
CA ALA A 219 4.12 2.07 8.78
C ALA A 219 3.50 2.78 9.99
N VAL A 220 2.21 2.56 10.26
CA VAL A 220 1.54 3.06 11.48
C VAL A 220 2.13 2.51 12.78
N ASP A 221 2.85 1.37 12.74
CA ASP A 221 3.52 0.79 13.91
C ASP A 221 4.70 1.65 14.40
N HIS A 222 5.19 2.60 13.61
CA HIS A 222 6.21 3.55 14.06
C HIS A 222 5.69 4.53 15.11
N GLU A 223 4.37 4.74 15.18
CA GLU A 223 3.72 5.63 16.16
C GLU A 223 2.72 4.90 17.07
N ASP A 224 2.81 3.56 17.12
CA ASP A 224 1.94 2.68 17.91
C ASP A 224 0.45 2.95 17.65
N ILE A 225 0.06 3.00 16.37
CA ILE A 225 -1.31 3.24 15.94
C ILE A 225 -1.91 1.96 15.38
N ARG A 226 -3.09 1.58 15.89
CA ARG A 226 -3.95 0.56 15.27
C ARG A 226 -5.13 1.26 14.57
N PRO A 227 -5.13 1.37 13.24
CA PRO A 227 -6.19 2.05 12.51
C PRO A 227 -7.51 1.30 12.63
N ASP A 228 -8.64 2.01 12.48
CA ASP A 228 -9.98 1.41 12.53
C ASP A 228 -10.25 0.55 11.30
N VAL A 229 -9.69 0.96 10.15
CA VAL A 229 -9.68 0.18 8.91
C VAL A 229 -8.27 0.18 8.34
N LEU A 230 -7.73 -1.00 8.06
CA LEU A 230 -6.43 -1.18 7.43
C LEU A 230 -6.62 -1.69 5.99
N ILE A 231 -6.01 -1.03 5.02
CA ILE A 231 -6.01 -1.45 3.61
C ILE A 231 -4.62 -1.95 3.24
N LEU A 232 -4.54 -3.19 2.74
CA LEU A 232 -3.31 -3.82 2.25
C LEU A 232 -3.47 -4.25 0.79
N GLY A 233 -2.37 -4.25 0.04
CA GLY A 233 -2.31 -4.66 -1.35
C GLY A 233 -0.88 -4.97 -1.78
N LYS A 234 -0.54 -4.70 -3.06
CA LYS A 234 0.82 -4.79 -3.64
C LYS A 234 1.63 -6.00 -3.15
N ALA A 235 2.48 -5.82 -2.13
CA ALA A 235 3.38 -6.83 -1.59
C ALA A 235 2.67 -8.00 -0.88
N LEU A 236 1.36 -7.91 -0.63
CA LEU A 236 0.55 -8.91 0.08
C LEU A 236 0.61 -10.31 -0.53
N SER A 237 0.89 -10.40 -1.84
CA SER A 237 1.05 -11.66 -2.57
C SER A 237 2.49 -11.93 -3.02
N GLY A 238 3.44 -11.09 -2.59
CA GLY A 238 4.81 -11.12 -3.10
C GLY A 238 4.93 -10.79 -4.59
N GLY A 239 3.93 -10.10 -5.17
CA GLY A 239 3.88 -9.73 -6.58
C GLY A 239 3.57 -10.89 -7.53
N VAL A 240 3.12 -12.04 -7.00
CA VAL A 240 2.80 -13.25 -7.77
C VAL A 240 1.34 -13.28 -8.24
N TYR A 241 0.44 -12.62 -7.52
CA TYR A 241 -1.00 -12.67 -7.79
C TYR A 241 -1.71 -11.38 -7.32
N PRO A 242 -2.79 -10.90 -7.96
CA PRO A 242 -3.54 -9.75 -7.47
C PRO A 242 -4.28 -10.09 -6.18
N VAL A 243 -3.93 -9.42 -5.07
CA VAL A 243 -4.59 -9.56 -3.77
C VAL A 243 -4.61 -8.21 -3.05
N SER A 244 -5.74 -7.89 -2.43
CA SER A 244 -5.83 -6.85 -1.40
C SER A 244 -6.66 -7.34 -0.21
N ALA A 245 -6.44 -6.73 0.95
CA ALA A 245 -7.13 -7.06 2.19
C ALA A 245 -7.57 -5.79 2.90
N ILE A 246 -8.82 -5.79 3.35
CA ILE A 246 -9.40 -4.72 4.13
C ILE A 246 -9.74 -5.33 5.47
N LEU A 247 -9.06 -4.87 6.53
CA LEU A 247 -9.23 -5.38 7.89
C LEU A 247 -9.90 -4.33 8.76
N ALA A 248 -10.86 -4.76 9.57
CA ALA A 248 -11.54 -3.93 10.56
C ALA A 248 -12.22 -4.84 11.59
N ASP A 249 -12.65 -4.25 12.71
CA ASP A 249 -13.40 -4.97 13.74
C ASP A 249 -14.87 -5.19 13.35
N ARG A 250 -15.57 -6.07 14.08
CA ARG A 250 -16.92 -6.52 13.75
C ARG A 250 -17.92 -5.38 13.67
N ASP A 251 -17.82 -4.41 14.57
CA ASP A 251 -18.71 -3.27 14.65
C ASP A 251 -18.69 -2.40 13.38
N ILE A 252 -17.53 -2.31 12.73
CA ILE A 252 -17.33 -1.64 11.45
C ILE A 252 -17.67 -2.59 10.31
N MET A 253 -16.98 -3.72 10.19
CA MET A 253 -17.04 -4.58 9.00
C MET A 253 -18.42 -5.23 8.80
N LEU A 254 -19.17 -5.57 9.86
CA LEU A 254 -20.55 -6.07 9.74
C LEU A 254 -21.57 -4.97 9.38
N CYS A 255 -21.15 -3.71 9.17
CA CYS A 255 -22.03 -2.76 8.51
C CYS A 255 -22.35 -3.21 7.07
N ILE A 256 -21.42 -3.92 6.40
CA ILE A 256 -21.68 -4.59 5.13
C ILE A 256 -22.26 -5.99 5.41
N GLN A 257 -23.47 -6.23 4.91
CA GLN A 257 -24.20 -7.48 5.03
C GLN A 257 -23.94 -8.39 3.81
N PRO A 258 -24.20 -9.71 3.93
CA PRO A 258 -24.07 -10.64 2.82
C PRO A 258 -24.83 -10.15 1.57
N GLY A 259 -24.14 -10.12 0.42
CA GLY A 259 -24.71 -9.73 -0.88
C GLY A 259 -24.55 -8.24 -1.25
N GLU A 260 -24.22 -7.36 -0.32
CA GLU A 260 -24.17 -5.91 -0.60
C GLU A 260 -22.81 -5.42 -1.16
N HIS A 261 -21.76 -6.21 -0.95
CA HIS A 261 -20.44 -5.91 -1.46
C HIS A 261 -19.61 -7.18 -1.65
N GLY A 262 -18.61 -7.08 -2.52
CA GLY A 262 -17.70 -8.15 -2.82
C GLY A 262 -17.20 -8.06 -4.25
N SER A 263 -16.30 -8.98 -4.58
CA SER A 263 -15.71 -9.12 -5.89
C SER A 263 -15.77 -10.59 -6.32
N THR A 264 -15.91 -10.86 -7.62
CA THR A 264 -15.96 -12.23 -8.15
C THR A 264 -14.72 -13.04 -7.76
N TYR A 265 -13.55 -12.39 -7.78
CA TYR A 265 -12.26 -13.00 -7.49
C TYR A 265 -11.74 -12.70 -6.08
N GLY A 266 -12.40 -11.81 -5.33
CA GLY A 266 -12.00 -11.44 -3.98
C GLY A 266 -11.99 -12.66 -3.04
N GLY A 267 -10.84 -12.94 -2.44
CA GLY A 267 -10.67 -14.09 -1.54
C GLY A 267 -10.75 -15.46 -2.21
N ASN A 268 -10.46 -15.55 -3.52
CA ASN A 268 -10.38 -16.84 -4.19
C ASN A 268 -9.28 -17.76 -3.58
N PRO A 269 -9.35 -19.09 -3.75
CA PRO A 269 -8.43 -20.02 -3.12
C PRO A 269 -6.94 -19.76 -3.43
N ILE A 270 -6.61 -19.39 -4.68
CA ILE A 270 -5.24 -19.06 -5.07
C ILE A 270 -4.74 -17.82 -4.32
N ALA A 271 -5.51 -16.73 -4.35
CA ALA A 271 -5.18 -15.50 -3.65
C ALA A 271 -4.92 -15.75 -2.16
N CYS A 272 -5.78 -16.54 -1.52
CA CYS A 272 -5.63 -16.94 -0.12
C CYS A 272 -4.33 -17.70 0.14
N ALA A 273 -4.03 -18.73 -0.64
CA ALA A 273 -2.82 -19.54 -0.47
C ALA A 273 -1.53 -18.72 -0.66
N VAL A 274 -1.50 -17.91 -1.72
CA VAL A 274 -0.36 -17.06 -2.07
C VAL A 274 -0.13 -15.99 -1.00
N ALA A 275 -1.19 -15.34 -0.51
CA ALA A 275 -1.07 -14.31 0.52
C ALA A 275 -0.57 -14.86 1.86
N ILE A 276 -1.05 -16.04 2.29
CA ILE A 276 -0.49 -16.72 3.47
C ILE A 276 1.00 -16.96 3.28
N ALA A 277 1.39 -17.59 2.16
CA ALA A 277 2.79 -17.91 1.90
C ALA A 277 3.69 -16.66 1.86
N ALA A 278 3.20 -15.56 1.27
CA ALA A 278 3.92 -14.29 1.22
C ALA A 278 4.11 -13.66 2.61
N LEU A 279 3.07 -13.63 3.43
CA LEU A 279 3.13 -13.11 4.80
C LEU A 279 4.02 -13.98 5.71
N GLU A 280 4.00 -15.30 5.53
CA GLU A 280 4.94 -16.17 6.23
C GLU A 280 6.39 -15.91 5.82
N VAL A 281 6.68 -15.68 4.52
CA VAL A 281 8.04 -15.30 4.08
C VAL A 281 8.47 -13.99 4.74
N LEU A 282 7.59 -12.99 4.75
CA LEU A 282 7.84 -11.70 5.39
C LEU A 282 8.22 -11.87 6.86
N ARG A 283 7.46 -12.66 7.62
CA ARG A 283 7.69 -12.96 9.03
C ARG A 283 8.96 -13.79 9.24
N ASP A 284 9.05 -14.94 8.60
CA ASP A 284 10.05 -15.97 8.87
C ASP A 284 11.45 -15.49 8.42
N GLU A 285 11.54 -14.70 7.36
CA GLU A 285 12.80 -14.12 6.86
C GLU A 285 13.13 -12.75 7.47
N LYS A 286 12.31 -12.26 8.43
CA LYS A 286 12.52 -10.99 9.15
C LYS A 286 12.73 -9.81 8.21
N LEU A 287 11.83 -9.69 7.23
CA LEU A 287 12.06 -8.79 6.12
C LEU A 287 11.83 -7.32 6.47
N ALA A 288 10.99 -7.03 7.47
CA ALA A 288 10.84 -5.69 8.02
C ALA A 288 12.16 -5.20 8.65
N GLU A 289 12.77 -6.00 9.51
CA GLU A 289 14.05 -5.70 10.14
C GLU A 289 15.18 -5.61 9.11
N ARG A 290 15.12 -6.44 8.08
CA ARG A 290 16.04 -6.35 6.95
C ARG A 290 15.87 -5.03 6.18
N ALA A 291 14.64 -4.55 6.01
CA ALA A 291 14.35 -3.27 5.37
C ALA A 291 14.99 -2.11 6.13
N GLU A 292 14.90 -2.11 7.46
CA GLU A 292 15.54 -1.11 8.32
C GLU A 292 17.05 -1.05 8.07
N VAL A 293 17.72 -2.21 8.13
CA VAL A 293 19.17 -2.34 7.94
C VAL A 293 19.59 -1.89 6.53
N LEU A 294 18.85 -2.33 5.51
CA LEU A 294 19.15 -1.98 4.11
C LEU A 294 18.87 -0.50 3.83
N GLY A 295 17.81 0.05 4.40
CA GLY A 295 17.49 1.47 4.34
C GLY A 295 18.63 2.30 4.93
N GLU A 296 19.07 2.01 6.15
CA GLU A 296 20.17 2.77 6.78
C GLU A 296 21.47 2.67 5.98
N ARG A 297 21.74 1.50 5.42
CA ARG A 297 22.88 1.32 4.53
C ARG A 297 22.79 2.18 3.28
N LEU A 298 21.62 2.21 2.63
CA LEU A 298 21.38 3.04 1.45
C LEU A 298 21.53 4.52 1.78
N ARG A 299 20.91 4.98 2.88
CA ARG A 299 21.03 6.36 3.36
C ARG A 299 22.47 6.77 3.58
N ARG A 300 23.25 5.93 4.26
CA ARG A 300 24.67 6.17 4.52
C ARG A 300 25.46 6.25 3.22
N GLY A 301 25.20 5.34 2.28
CA GLY A 301 25.80 5.38 0.95
C GLY A 301 25.51 6.69 0.21
N LEU A 302 24.25 7.11 0.20
CA LEU A 302 23.82 8.37 -0.43
C LEU A 302 24.46 9.59 0.24
N ARG A 303 24.48 9.68 1.57
CA ARG A 303 25.15 10.77 2.30
C ARG A 303 26.65 10.85 1.96
N ASN A 304 27.29 9.70 1.79
CA ASN A 304 28.72 9.63 1.45
C ASN A 304 29.04 10.06 0.01
N LEU A 305 28.06 10.12 -0.90
CA LEU A 305 28.29 10.63 -2.26
C LEU A 305 28.62 12.12 -2.28
N ASN A 306 28.26 12.86 -1.22
CA ASN A 306 28.58 14.27 -1.00
C ASN A 306 28.48 15.13 -2.27
N THR A 307 27.35 14.99 -2.98
CA THR A 307 27.11 15.66 -4.26
C THR A 307 26.02 16.71 -4.09
N PRO A 308 26.16 17.90 -4.69
CA PRO A 308 25.11 18.93 -4.69
C PRO A 308 23.83 18.47 -5.42
N LEU A 309 23.89 17.35 -6.15
CA LEU A 309 22.75 16.74 -6.83
C LEU A 309 21.77 16.01 -5.89
N LEU A 310 22.16 15.78 -4.64
CA LEU A 310 21.28 15.22 -3.62
C LEU A 310 20.68 16.37 -2.80
N THR A 311 19.42 16.70 -3.00
CA THR A 311 18.72 17.58 -2.07
C THR A 311 18.32 16.79 -0.84
N THR A 312 18.87 17.17 0.31
CA THR A 312 18.54 16.54 1.59
C THR A 312 17.24 17.12 2.14
N GLY A 313 16.11 16.83 1.49
CA GLY A 313 14.79 17.09 2.07
C GLY A 313 14.58 16.26 3.34
N ASN A 314 13.55 16.60 4.14
CA ASN A 314 13.15 15.88 5.36
C ASN A 314 13.02 14.34 5.19
N ASN A 315 12.90 13.87 3.95
CA ASN A 315 12.84 12.47 3.54
C ASN A 315 14.05 11.62 3.97
N LEU A 316 15.21 12.21 4.31
CA LEU A 316 16.38 11.46 4.80
C LEU A 316 16.22 10.81 6.19
N LYS A 317 15.16 11.16 6.92
CA LYS A 317 14.87 10.64 8.27
C LYS A 317 14.10 9.31 8.24
N SER A 318 13.54 8.90 7.10
CA SER A 318 12.75 7.66 7.04
C SER A 318 13.63 6.41 6.97
N PRO A 319 13.32 5.36 7.77
CA PRO A 319 13.94 4.04 7.69
C PRO A 319 13.87 3.35 6.32
N SER A 320 13.02 3.80 5.40
CA SER A 320 12.88 3.26 4.03
C SER A 320 13.43 4.15 2.92
N LEU A 321 14.31 5.10 3.23
CA LEU A 321 14.70 6.18 2.30
C LEU A 321 14.86 5.76 0.83
N ILE A 322 13.89 6.25 0.09
CA ILE A 322 13.87 6.47 -1.35
C ILE A 322 14.24 7.96 -1.49
N PRO A 323 15.40 8.35 -2.05
CA PRO A 323 15.84 9.75 -2.04
C PRO A 323 14.85 10.70 -2.73
N SER A 324 14.68 11.88 -2.15
CA SER A 324 13.93 13.03 -2.67
C SER A 324 14.69 13.76 -3.81
N PRO A 325 14.08 14.74 -4.51
CA PRO A 325 14.27 15.00 -5.93
C PRO A 325 15.70 15.34 -6.40
N TRP A 326 15.95 14.96 -7.64
CA TRP A 326 17.09 15.38 -8.43
C TRP A 326 16.63 16.48 -9.40
N GLN A 327 17.08 17.72 -9.22
CA GLN A 327 16.89 18.81 -10.21
C GLN A 327 18.21 19.09 -10.90
N GLY A 328 18.26 18.91 -12.23
CA GLY A 328 19.00 17.74 -12.65
C GLY A 328 19.89 17.71 -13.90
N THR A 329 19.41 18.01 -15.11
CA THR A 329 19.96 17.53 -16.42
C THR A 329 21.44 17.08 -16.43
N ALA A 330 21.67 15.78 -16.20
CA ALA A 330 22.94 15.12 -16.48
C ALA A 330 22.66 13.88 -17.32
N GLU A 331 23.23 13.85 -18.52
CA GLU A 331 23.28 12.67 -19.38
C GLU A 331 24.07 11.58 -18.65
N CYS A 332 23.36 10.69 -17.96
CA CYS A 332 23.91 9.44 -17.46
C CYS A 332 23.58 8.33 -18.46
N ASP A 333 24.59 7.59 -18.92
CA ASP A 333 24.54 6.49 -19.90
C ASP A 333 23.72 5.26 -19.43
N CYS A 334 22.97 5.39 -18.32
CA CYS A 334 21.94 4.47 -17.84
C CYS A 334 20.54 4.74 -18.46
N SER A 335 20.44 5.76 -19.33
CA SER A 335 19.24 6.38 -19.89
C SER A 335 18.29 5.50 -20.73
N ARG A 336 18.55 4.19 -20.87
CA ARG A 336 17.72 3.30 -21.73
C ARG A 336 16.77 2.36 -20.99
N GLN A 337 16.75 2.31 -19.65
CA GLN A 337 15.94 1.32 -18.91
C GLN A 337 14.83 1.85 -17.98
N CYS A 338 14.76 3.16 -17.70
CA CYS A 338 13.70 3.75 -16.88
C CYS A 338 13.29 5.10 -17.48
N SER A 339 12.33 5.13 -18.40
CA SER A 339 12.08 6.30 -19.25
C SER A 339 10.87 7.17 -18.89
N THR A 340 10.01 6.78 -17.93
CA THR A 340 8.77 7.54 -17.65
C THR A 340 8.82 8.38 -16.36
N GLU A 341 9.53 7.93 -15.32
CA GLU A 341 9.65 8.67 -14.04
C GLU A 341 10.63 9.87 -14.13
N TRP A 342 11.57 9.81 -15.09
CA TRP A 342 12.63 10.81 -15.20
C TRP A 342 12.14 12.17 -15.75
N GLU A 343 11.01 12.20 -16.46
CA GLU A 343 10.43 13.44 -17.01
C GLU A 343 9.96 14.41 -15.91
N LYS A 344 9.72 13.92 -14.69
CA LYS A 344 9.33 14.73 -13.51
C LYS A 344 10.52 15.13 -12.61
N GLY A 345 11.76 14.78 -12.96
CA GLY A 345 12.95 15.07 -12.13
C GLY A 345 13.00 14.27 -10.81
N LEU A 346 12.35 13.11 -10.75
CA LEU A 346 12.25 12.27 -9.56
C LEU A 346 12.83 10.88 -9.86
N ALA A 347 13.65 10.37 -8.94
CA ALA A 347 14.26 9.05 -9.05
C ALA A 347 14.12 8.28 -7.73
N TYR A 348 13.25 7.28 -7.73
CA TYR A 348 12.97 6.48 -6.55
C TYR A 348 13.73 5.14 -6.55
N LEU A 349 14.33 4.75 -5.43
CA LEU A 349 14.90 3.43 -5.22
C LEU A 349 14.03 2.58 -4.30
N SER A 350 13.40 1.54 -4.83
CA SER A 350 12.58 0.59 -4.04
C SER A 350 13.04 -0.86 -4.27
N PRO A 351 14.26 -1.22 -3.82
CA PRO A 351 14.80 -2.54 -4.06
C PRO A 351 13.99 -3.61 -3.29
N PRO A 352 13.95 -4.86 -3.77
CA PRO A 352 13.47 -5.99 -3.00
C PRO A 352 14.27 -6.13 -1.70
N GLN A 353 13.59 -6.46 -0.59
CA GLN A 353 14.26 -6.73 0.69
C GLN A 353 15.18 -7.95 0.58
N THR A 354 14.95 -8.87 -0.36
CA THR A 354 15.81 -10.03 -0.62
C THR A 354 17.11 -9.72 -1.38
N ILE A 355 17.38 -8.44 -1.72
CA ILE A 355 18.62 -8.04 -2.39
C ILE A 355 19.85 -8.41 -1.55
N ARG A 356 20.89 -8.93 -2.21
CA ARG A 356 22.14 -9.40 -1.56
C ARG A 356 23.31 -8.51 -1.95
N HIS A 357 24.32 -8.45 -1.08
CA HIS A 357 25.59 -7.82 -1.39
C HIS A 357 26.30 -8.59 -2.52
N PRO A 358 26.96 -7.93 -3.49
CA PRO A 358 27.65 -8.59 -4.59
C PRO A 358 28.65 -9.66 -4.15
N ASN A 359 29.28 -9.49 -2.97
CA ASN A 359 30.31 -10.40 -2.46
C ASN A 359 29.78 -11.55 -1.58
N GLN A 360 28.46 -11.73 -1.44
CA GLN A 360 27.87 -12.88 -0.74
C GLN A 360 27.32 -13.89 -1.76
N THR A 361 28.23 -14.62 -2.42
CA THR A 361 27.87 -15.77 -3.25
C THR A 361 27.86 -17.04 -2.39
N HIS A 362 26.69 -17.64 -2.21
CA HIS A 362 26.61 -19.08 -1.94
C HIS A 362 26.66 -19.80 -3.29
N SER A 363 27.52 -20.80 -3.39
CA SER A 363 27.58 -21.76 -4.48
C SER A 363 26.25 -22.52 -4.60
N ARG A 364 25.32 -22.02 -5.43
CA ARG A 364 24.23 -22.87 -5.91
C ARG A 364 24.81 -23.79 -6.98
N GLN A 365 25.15 -25.02 -6.59
CA GLN A 365 25.24 -26.12 -7.54
C GLN A 365 23.85 -26.32 -8.16
N TYR A 366 23.69 -25.84 -9.38
CA TYR A 366 22.58 -26.26 -10.23
C TYR A 366 22.89 -27.68 -10.71
N HIS A 367 22.14 -28.68 -10.24
CA HIS A 367 22.06 -29.95 -10.94
C HIS A 367 21.15 -29.77 -12.15
N PRO A 368 21.62 -30.02 -13.39
CA PRO A 368 20.76 -30.04 -14.56
C PRO A 368 19.89 -31.30 -14.49
N SER A 369 18.60 -31.14 -14.23
CA SER A 369 17.62 -32.21 -14.46
C SER A 369 17.48 -32.41 -15.96
N GLY A 370 17.92 -33.56 -16.45
CA GLY A 370 17.72 -34.00 -17.83
C GLY A 370 16.23 -34.11 -18.17
N LEU A 371 15.88 -33.70 -19.38
CA LEU A 371 14.60 -34.01 -20.01
C LEU A 371 14.59 -35.50 -20.38
N PRO A 372 13.50 -36.25 -20.10
CA PRO A 372 13.33 -37.57 -20.69
C PRO A 372 12.88 -37.44 -22.15
N SER A 373 13.37 -38.39 -22.95
CA SER A 373 13.11 -38.61 -24.39
C SER A 373 11.66 -38.86 -24.73
#